data_AF-A0A7C0VBA7-F1
#
_entry.id   AF-A0A7C0VBA7-F1
#
_cell.length_a   1.000
_cell.length_b   1.000
_cell.length_c   1.000
_cell.angle_alpha   90.00
_cell.angle_beta   90.00
_cell.angle_gamma   90.00
#
_symmetry.space_group_name_H-M   'P 1'
#
loop_
_entity.id
_entity.type
_entity.pdbx_description
1 polymer ?
#
loop_
_entity_poly.entity_id
_entity_poly.type
_entity_poly.pdbx_seq_one_letter_code
_entity_poly.pdbx_strand_id
1 'polypeptide(L)'
;MKRVVENRLRNFLLGEKGESVIYGLEREYEGEIKPGEKSYKFRGRIDRIDYNQDRFSLIDYKTGILKIPNKKISGLNNMDDVRKKIKTLQPIIYINLFSEAEGIPLEKIGFHYYSLLTSERREVETPTTEMTQALTMVLEEIINTEIPFEPYPESGLCYRCKYKVFCGKS
;
A
#
# COMPACT_ATOMS: atom_id res chain seq x y z
N MET A 1 -16.19 -8.95 -18.52
CA MET A 1 -15.19 -8.41 -17.57
C MET A 1 -14.03 -9.37 -17.33
N LYS A 2 -14.27 -10.62 -16.88
CA LYS A 2 -13.23 -11.66 -16.66
C LYS A 2 -12.24 -11.82 -17.83
N ARG A 3 -12.73 -12.05 -19.05
CA ARG A 3 -11.90 -12.19 -20.26
C ARG A 3 -11.02 -10.97 -20.59
N VAL A 4 -11.46 -9.76 -20.21
CA VAL A 4 -10.68 -8.52 -20.40
C VAL A 4 -9.53 -8.46 -19.40
N VAL A 5 -9.79 -8.81 -18.14
CA VAL A 5 -8.76 -8.90 -17.09
C VAL A 5 -7.73 -9.97 -17.44
N GLU A 6 -8.17 -11.16 -17.84
CA GLU A 6 -7.29 -12.25 -18.28
C GLU A 6 -6.40 -11.84 -19.45
N ASN A 7 -6.95 -11.20 -20.48
CA ASN A 7 -6.16 -10.72 -21.62
C ASN A 7 -5.13 -9.66 -21.21
N ARG A 8 -5.48 -8.74 -20.30
CA ARG A 8 -4.54 -7.71 -19.84
C ARG A 8 -3.43 -8.28 -18.96
N LEU A 9 -3.76 -9.23 -18.08
CA LEU A 9 -2.76 -9.96 -17.31
C LEU A 9 -1.85 -10.78 -18.25
N ARG A 10 -2.40 -11.39 -19.29
CA ARG A 10 -1.59 -12.09 -20.29
C ARG A 10 -0.65 -11.15 -21.02
N ASN A 11 -1.12 -9.98 -21.43
CA ASN A 11 -0.29 -8.96 -22.10
C ASN A 11 0.80 -8.43 -21.17
N PHE A 12 0.51 -8.25 -19.88
CA PHE A 12 1.50 -7.91 -18.87
C PHE A 12 2.62 -8.95 -18.83
N LEU A 13 2.25 -10.23 -18.62
CA LEU A 13 3.20 -11.33 -18.53
C LEU A 13 4.02 -11.50 -19.82
N LEU A 14 3.42 -11.24 -20.98
CA LEU A 14 4.12 -11.28 -22.27
C LEU A 14 5.06 -10.08 -22.47
N GLY A 15 4.70 -8.90 -21.95
CA GLY A 15 5.50 -7.68 -22.01
C GLY A 15 6.65 -7.66 -20.99
N GLU A 16 6.54 -8.42 -19.90
CA GLU A 16 7.60 -8.64 -18.91
C GLU A 16 8.59 -9.75 -19.29
N LYS A 17 8.64 -10.17 -20.57
CA LYS A 17 9.74 -11.03 -21.03
C LYS A 17 11.07 -10.29 -20.88
N GLY A 18 11.75 -10.51 -19.76
CA GLY A 18 12.97 -9.84 -19.32
C GLY A 18 13.64 -10.55 -18.13
N GLU A 19 14.72 -9.96 -17.60
CA GLU A 19 15.65 -10.55 -16.61
C GLU A 19 15.08 -10.84 -15.21
N SER A 20 13.86 -10.37 -14.90
CA SER A 20 13.25 -10.58 -13.58
C SER A 20 12.64 -11.96 -13.43
N VAL A 21 12.92 -12.63 -12.32
CA VAL A 21 12.33 -13.93 -11.96
C VAL A 21 11.22 -13.71 -10.95
N ILE A 22 10.10 -14.42 -11.11
CA ILE A 22 9.04 -14.44 -10.10
C ILE A 22 9.59 -15.16 -8.87
N TYR A 23 9.78 -14.41 -7.79
CA TYR A 23 10.24 -14.94 -6.52
C TYR A 23 9.09 -15.54 -5.71
N GLY A 24 7.91 -14.92 -5.76
CA GLY A 24 6.74 -15.38 -5.01
C GLY A 24 5.43 -14.85 -5.55
N LEU A 25 4.36 -15.59 -5.30
CA LEU A 25 2.98 -15.22 -5.62
C LEU A 25 2.12 -15.41 -4.37
N GLU A 26 1.23 -14.44 -4.10
CA GLU A 26 0.24 -14.48 -3.00
C GLU A 26 0.84 -14.91 -1.65
N ARG A 27 2.08 -14.49 -1.37
CA ARG A 27 2.79 -14.87 -0.14
C ARG A 27 2.25 -14.05 1.02
N GLU A 28 1.98 -14.74 2.13
CA GLU A 28 1.56 -14.12 3.38
C GLU A 28 2.77 -13.82 4.26
N TYR A 29 2.76 -12.65 4.88
CA TYR A 29 3.77 -12.19 5.82
C TYR A 29 3.08 -11.69 7.08
N GLU A 30 3.69 -11.99 8.23
CA GLU A 30 3.30 -11.48 9.54
C GLU A 30 4.55 -10.91 10.21
N GLY A 31 4.39 -9.78 10.89
CA GLY A 31 5.51 -9.08 11.52
C GLY A 31 5.02 -8.02 12.50
N GLU A 32 5.96 -7.47 13.27
CA GLU A 32 5.68 -6.43 14.25
C GLU A 32 6.29 -5.11 13.79
N ILE A 33 5.42 -4.13 13.49
CA ILE A 33 5.87 -2.77 13.21
C ILE A 33 5.81 -1.99 14.51
N LYS A 34 6.89 -1.28 14.82
CA LYS A 34 7.03 -0.42 16.01
C LYS A 34 7.14 1.06 15.60
N PRO A 35 6.03 1.68 15.18
CA PRO A 35 5.97 3.12 15.01
C PRO A 35 5.92 3.78 16.41
N GLY A 36 7.04 4.34 16.87
CA GLY A 36 7.14 4.96 18.19
C GLY A 36 7.33 3.93 19.32
N GLU A 37 6.63 4.11 20.44
CA GLU A 37 6.81 3.29 21.66
C GLU A 37 5.96 1.99 21.69
N LYS A 38 4.91 1.92 20.86
CA LYS A 38 4.00 0.77 20.81
C LYS A 38 4.36 -0.18 19.66
N SER A 39 4.19 -1.49 19.90
CA SER A 39 4.31 -2.51 18.87
C SER A 39 2.92 -2.90 18.34
N TYR A 40 2.82 -3.07 17.03
CA TYR A 40 1.60 -3.45 16.35
C TYR A 40 1.88 -4.66 15.45
N LYS A 41 1.06 -5.70 15.61
CA LYS A 41 1.12 -6.88 14.75
C LYS A 41 0.40 -6.59 13.43
N PHE A 42 1.10 -6.80 12.33
CA PHE A 42 0.57 -6.70 10.99
C PHE A 42 0.63 -8.04 10.31
N ARG A 43 -0.42 -8.33 9.52
CA ARG A 43 -0.43 -9.43 8.57
C ARG A 43 -0.82 -8.87 7.21
N GLY A 44 -0.09 -9.28 6.18
CA GLY A 44 -0.32 -8.85 4.80
C GLY A 44 -0.13 -9.99 3.83
N ARG A 45 -0.76 -9.89 2.65
CA ARG A 45 -0.52 -10.79 1.53
C ARG A 45 -0.07 -9.97 0.34
N ILE A 46 1.08 -10.33 -0.23
CA ILE A 46 1.69 -9.64 -1.36
C ILE A 46 1.35 -10.42 -2.63
N ASP A 47 0.65 -9.79 -3.58
CA ASP A 47 0.12 -10.47 -4.77
C ASP A 47 1.24 -11.11 -5.61
N ARG A 48 2.34 -10.37 -5.84
CA ARG A 48 3.52 -10.87 -6.57
C ARG A 48 4.80 -10.22 -6.08
N ILE A 49 5.88 -11.01 -6.08
CA ILE A 49 7.22 -10.58 -5.75
C ILE A 49 8.13 -11.01 -6.89
N ASP A 50 8.82 -10.03 -7.48
CA ASP A 50 9.84 -10.27 -8.49
C ASP A 50 11.23 -9.99 -7.92
N TYR A 51 12.23 -10.68 -8.44
CA TYR A 51 13.64 -10.46 -8.14
C TYR A 51 14.41 -10.22 -9.44
N ASN A 52 15.20 -9.15 -9.47
CA ASN A 52 16.11 -8.84 -10.58
C ASN A 52 17.29 -8.01 -10.07
N GLN A 53 18.51 -8.30 -10.55
CA GLN A 53 19.71 -7.49 -10.29
C GLN A 53 19.86 -7.07 -8.81
N ASP A 54 19.72 -8.04 -7.88
CA ASP A 54 19.85 -7.81 -6.43
C ASP A 54 18.80 -6.86 -5.82
N ARG A 55 17.63 -6.73 -6.49
CA ARG A 55 16.49 -5.94 -6.02
C ARG A 55 15.20 -6.75 -6.09
N PHE A 56 14.35 -6.54 -5.09
CA PHE A 56 13.01 -7.09 -5.02
C PHE A 56 11.99 -6.04 -5.44
N SER A 57 10.98 -6.46 -6.20
CA SER A 57 9.81 -5.65 -6.55
C SER A 57 8.57 -6.32 -6.00
N LEU A 58 7.95 -5.68 -5.01
CA LEU A 58 6.62 -6.05 -4.52
C LEU A 58 5.59 -5.44 -5.46
N ILE A 59 4.70 -6.26 -6.00
CA ILE A 59 3.70 -5.86 -6.98
C ILE A 59 2.31 -6.11 -6.40
N ASP A 60 1.47 -5.09 -6.45
CA ASP A 60 0.05 -5.16 -6.11
C ASP A 60 -0.81 -4.88 -7.36
N TYR A 61 -1.73 -5.79 -7.65
CA TYR A 61 -2.62 -5.69 -8.80
C TYR A 61 -3.86 -4.88 -8.45
N LYS A 62 -4.06 -3.75 -9.16
CA LYS A 62 -5.27 -2.93 -9.03
C LYS A 62 -6.17 -3.07 -10.25
N THR A 63 -7.45 -3.37 -10.02
CA THR A 63 -8.46 -3.45 -11.08
C THR A 63 -9.09 -2.09 -11.43
N GLY A 64 -8.85 -1.07 -10.61
CA GLY A 64 -9.33 0.30 -10.83
C GLY A 64 -8.29 1.22 -11.47
N ILE A 65 -8.68 2.48 -11.62
CA ILE A 65 -7.76 3.58 -12.00
C ILE A 65 -6.74 3.76 -10.88
N LEU A 66 -5.45 3.78 -11.22
CA LEU A 66 -4.39 4.04 -10.25
C LEU A 66 -4.44 5.49 -9.79
N LYS A 67 -4.72 5.70 -8.50
CA LYS A 67 -4.45 6.96 -7.80
C LYS A 67 -3.14 6.78 -7.05
N ILE A 68 -2.02 7.23 -7.61
CA ILE A 68 -0.73 7.14 -6.90
C ILE A 68 -0.71 8.19 -5.79
N PRO A 69 -0.17 7.88 -4.60
CA PRO A 69 0.25 8.90 -3.65
C PRO A 69 1.15 9.98 -4.32
N ASN A 70 1.05 11.21 -3.84
CA ASN A 70 1.80 12.34 -4.38
C ASN A 70 3.31 12.09 -4.23
N LYS A 71 4.10 12.37 -5.28
CA LYS A 71 5.58 12.21 -5.28
C LYS A 71 6.31 13.07 -4.25
N LYS A 72 5.66 14.09 -3.68
CA LYS A 72 6.24 14.93 -2.62
C LYS A 72 5.43 14.77 -1.35
N ILE A 73 5.87 13.84 -0.51
CA ILE A 73 5.40 13.72 0.87
C ILE A 73 6.43 14.43 1.74
N SER A 74 6.05 15.57 2.30
CA SER A 74 6.84 16.28 3.29
C SER A 74 5.93 17.17 4.15
N GLY A 75 6.41 17.55 5.33
CA GLY A 75 5.69 18.40 6.27
C GLY A 75 4.38 17.76 6.75
N LEU A 76 4.47 16.56 7.32
CA LEU A 76 3.36 15.91 8.00
C LEU A 76 3.38 16.38 9.46
N ASN A 77 2.68 17.47 9.77
CA ASN A 77 2.71 18.05 11.13
C ASN A 77 1.50 17.67 11.96
N ASN A 78 0.40 17.28 11.31
CA ASN A 78 -0.87 16.93 11.96
C ASN A 78 -1.64 15.90 11.12
N MET A 79 -2.73 15.37 11.66
CA MET A 79 -3.51 14.34 10.98
C MET A 79 -4.17 14.85 9.68
N ASP A 80 -4.48 16.13 9.58
CA ASP A 80 -5.03 16.69 8.34
C ASP A 80 -4.00 16.68 7.20
N ASP A 81 -2.72 16.91 7.51
CA ASP A 81 -1.63 16.74 6.54
C ASP A 81 -1.54 15.28 6.08
N VAL A 82 -1.63 14.33 7.01
CA VAL A 82 -1.63 12.89 6.71
C VAL A 82 -2.78 12.54 5.78
N ARG A 83 -4.02 12.90 6.15
CA ARG A 83 -5.23 12.64 5.34
C ARG A 83 -5.13 13.28 3.94
N LYS A 84 -4.57 14.48 3.83
CA LYS A 84 -4.44 15.16 2.51
C LYS A 84 -3.37 14.53 1.63
N LYS A 85 -2.18 14.24 2.18
CA LYS A 85 -0.96 13.91 1.43
C LYS A 85 -0.73 12.40 1.29
N ILE A 86 -1.14 11.60 2.27
CA ILE A 86 -0.96 10.14 2.28
C ILE A 86 -2.21 9.47 1.72
N LYS A 87 -2.09 8.88 0.52
CA LYS A 87 -3.21 8.18 -0.13
C LYS A 87 -3.34 6.72 0.27
N THR A 88 -2.27 6.13 0.76
CA THR A 88 -2.21 4.71 1.14
C THR A 88 -1.00 4.47 2.02
N LEU A 89 -1.16 3.61 3.02
CA LEU A 89 -0.08 3.09 3.87
C LEU A 89 0.32 1.66 3.45
N GLN A 90 -0.35 1.07 2.46
CA GLN A 90 -0.07 -0.29 2.01
C GLN A 90 1.41 -0.52 1.61
N PRO A 91 2.07 0.37 0.85
CA PRO A 91 3.47 0.17 0.45
C PRO A 91 4.42 0.03 1.64
N ILE A 92 4.35 0.95 2.61
CA ILE A 92 5.26 0.93 3.77
C ILE A 92 5.04 -0.31 4.64
N ILE A 93 3.79 -0.75 4.81
CA ILE A 93 3.48 -1.97 5.56
C ILE A 93 4.07 -3.19 4.84
N TYR A 94 3.84 -3.34 3.54
CA TYR A 94 4.30 -4.51 2.80
C TYR A 94 5.82 -4.57 2.67
N ILE A 95 6.47 -3.42 2.45
CA ILE A 95 7.93 -3.32 2.42
C ILE A 95 8.52 -3.73 3.78
N ASN A 96 7.98 -3.23 4.90
CA ASN A 96 8.48 -3.59 6.23
C ASN A 96 8.28 -5.08 6.54
N LEU A 97 7.09 -5.62 6.28
CA LEU A 97 6.80 -7.04 6.51
C LEU A 97 7.72 -7.96 5.70
N PHE A 98 7.95 -7.65 4.43
CA PHE A 98 8.84 -8.42 3.56
C PHE A 98 10.30 -8.30 3.99
N SER A 99 10.76 -7.08 4.28
CA SER A 99 12.11 -6.78 4.76
C SER A 99 12.46 -7.56 6.02
N GLU A 100 11.58 -7.51 7.03
CA GLU A 100 11.77 -8.19 8.31
C GLU A 100 11.78 -9.71 8.14
N ALA A 101 10.82 -10.27 7.41
CA ALA A 101 10.67 -11.71 7.26
C ALA A 101 11.79 -12.36 6.44
N GLU A 102 12.29 -11.67 5.41
CA GLU A 102 13.30 -12.21 4.48
C GLU A 102 14.71 -11.70 4.79
N GLY A 103 14.87 -10.79 5.77
CA GLY A 103 16.15 -10.17 6.13
C GLY A 103 16.73 -9.29 5.02
N ILE A 104 15.88 -8.65 4.22
CA ILE A 104 16.27 -7.86 3.04
C ILE A 104 16.27 -6.36 3.37
N PRO A 105 17.38 -5.64 3.16
CA PRO A 105 17.43 -4.19 3.40
C PRO A 105 16.38 -3.41 2.59
N LEU A 106 15.79 -2.37 3.21
CA LEU A 106 14.70 -1.58 2.62
C LEU A 106 15.08 -0.96 1.27
N GLU A 107 16.33 -0.54 1.10
CA GLU A 107 16.85 0.07 -0.13
C GLU A 107 16.87 -0.89 -1.33
N LYS A 108 16.81 -2.20 -1.09
CA LYS A 108 16.72 -3.24 -2.12
C LYS A 108 15.28 -3.58 -2.50
N ILE A 109 14.28 -2.96 -1.88
CA ILE A 109 12.87 -3.29 -2.06
C ILE A 109 12.15 -2.12 -2.71
N GLY A 110 11.60 -2.35 -3.90
CA GLY A 110 10.67 -1.44 -4.57
C GLY A 110 9.23 -1.90 -4.42
N PHE A 111 8.27 -0.97 -4.46
CA PHE A 111 6.85 -1.28 -4.48
C PHE A 111 6.21 -0.73 -5.75
N HIS A 112 5.37 -1.55 -6.39
CA HIS A 112 4.73 -1.22 -7.65
C HIS A 112 3.23 -1.50 -7.58
N TYR A 113 2.45 -0.58 -8.15
CA TYR A 113 1.09 -0.88 -8.54
C TYR A 113 1.05 -1.28 -10.01
N TYR A 114 0.29 -2.33 -10.31
CA TYR A 114 -0.04 -2.72 -11.67
C TYR A 114 -1.53 -2.57 -11.93
N SER A 115 -1.90 -1.69 -12.86
CA SER A 115 -3.30 -1.55 -13.27
C SER A 115 -3.70 -2.64 -14.26
N LEU A 116 -4.62 -3.51 -13.85
CA LEU A 116 -5.33 -4.41 -14.75
C LEU A 116 -6.38 -3.67 -15.60
N LEU A 117 -6.59 -2.36 -15.38
CA LEU A 117 -7.46 -1.53 -16.21
C LEU A 117 -6.70 -0.92 -17.39
N THR A 118 -5.55 -0.30 -17.12
CA THR A 118 -4.76 0.44 -18.12
C THR A 118 -3.52 -0.31 -18.59
N SER A 119 -3.24 -1.49 -18.01
CA SER A 119 -2.00 -2.25 -18.24
C SER A 119 -0.72 -1.50 -17.85
N GLU A 120 -0.85 -0.51 -16.97
CA GLU A 120 0.24 0.35 -16.55
C GLU A 120 0.88 -0.15 -15.25
N ARG A 121 2.21 -0.29 -15.25
CA ARG A 121 3.03 -0.50 -14.05
C ARG A 121 3.55 0.85 -13.57
N ARG A 122 3.35 1.17 -12.29
CA ARG A 122 3.89 2.39 -11.68
C ARG A 122 4.61 2.07 -10.38
N GLU A 123 5.85 2.52 -10.29
CA GLU A 123 6.63 2.47 -9.05
C GLU A 123 6.11 3.52 -8.06
N VAL A 124 6.10 3.16 -6.78
CA VAL A 124 5.70 4.02 -5.68
C VAL A 124 6.93 4.48 -4.93
N GLU A 125 7.24 5.76 -5.04
CA GLU A 125 8.21 6.40 -4.16
C GLU A 125 7.68 6.32 -2.72
N THR A 126 8.42 5.63 -1.86
CA THR A 126 8.03 5.39 -0.47
C THR A 126 9.07 6.05 0.44
N PRO A 127 8.92 7.34 0.76
CA PRO A 127 9.83 8.01 1.69
C PRO A 127 9.62 7.41 3.09
N THR A 128 10.52 6.51 3.48
CA THR A 128 10.37 5.65 4.67
C THR A 128 10.06 6.45 5.92
N THR A 129 10.73 7.58 6.13
CA THR A 129 10.56 8.42 7.32
C THR A 129 9.15 8.99 7.42
N GLU A 130 8.68 9.70 6.39
CA GLU A 130 7.36 10.32 6.37
C GLU A 130 6.24 9.28 6.37
N MET A 131 6.43 8.16 5.67
CA MET A 131 5.46 7.06 5.65
C MET A 131 5.39 6.36 7.00
N THR A 132 6.52 6.21 7.71
CA THR A 132 6.55 5.69 9.08
C THR A 132 5.88 6.66 10.03
N GLN A 133 6.17 7.96 9.92
CA GLN A 133 5.51 9.00 10.72
C GLN A 133 3.99 8.99 10.50
N ALA A 134 3.53 8.91 9.24
CA ALA A 134 2.12 8.81 8.91
C ALA A 134 1.47 7.55 9.50
N LEU A 135 2.16 6.41 9.43
CA LEU A 135 1.70 5.16 10.02
C LEU A 135 1.56 5.28 11.54
N THR A 136 2.53 5.90 12.22
CA THR A 136 2.47 6.19 13.66
C THR A 136 1.23 7.00 14.00
N MET A 137 1.04 8.14 13.34
CA MET A 137 -0.08 9.05 13.61
C MET A 137 -1.44 8.37 13.39
N VAL A 138 -1.56 7.58 12.32
CA VAL A 138 -2.79 6.83 12.03
C VAL A 138 -3.09 5.77 13.08
N LEU A 139 -2.09 4.99 13.49
CA LEU A 139 -2.30 3.94 14.49
C LEU A 139 -2.60 4.49 15.87
N GLU A 140 -1.90 5.56 16.28
CA GLU A 140 -2.14 6.24 17.55
C GLU A 140 -3.55 6.83 17.62
N GLU A 141 -4.06 7.42 16.53
CA GLU A 141 -5.45 7.90 16.48
C GLU A 141 -6.45 6.74 16.55
N ILE A 142 -6.25 5.66 15.79
CA ILE A 142 -7.18 4.51 15.75
C ILE A 142 -7.42 3.90 17.14
N ILE A 143 -6.38 3.84 17.99
CA ILE A 143 -6.47 3.22 19.32
C ILE A 143 -6.81 4.22 20.44
N ASN A 144 -6.84 5.52 20.16
CA ASN A 144 -7.10 6.53 21.17
C ASN A 144 -8.61 6.71 21.38
N THR A 145 -9.13 6.14 22.47
CA THR A 145 -10.56 6.20 22.81
C THR A 145 -11.06 7.59 23.21
N GLU A 146 -10.15 8.52 23.52
CA GLU A 146 -10.50 9.92 23.84
C GLU A 146 -10.76 10.76 22.58
N ILE A 147 -10.33 10.28 21.40
CA ILE A 147 -10.60 10.93 20.11
C ILE A 147 -11.88 10.29 19.53
N PRO A 148 -12.98 11.04 19.38
CA PRO A 148 -14.17 10.51 18.74
C PRO A 148 -13.88 10.06 17.31
N PHE A 149 -14.45 8.93 16.89
CA PHE A 149 -14.34 8.47 15.52
C PHE A 149 -14.95 9.49 14.56
N GLU A 150 -14.15 10.01 13.64
CA GLU A 150 -14.61 10.86 12.55
C GLU A 150 -14.50 10.12 11.20
N PRO A 151 -15.58 10.07 10.41
CA PRO A 151 -15.51 9.49 9.08
C PRO A 151 -14.59 10.32 8.19
N TYR A 152 -13.83 9.63 7.33
CA TYR A 152 -12.90 10.27 6.42
C TYR A 152 -13.61 11.31 5.53
N PRO A 153 -13.08 12.55 5.41
CA PRO A 153 -13.83 13.69 4.84
C PRO A 153 -14.06 13.60 3.32
N GLU A 154 -13.43 12.66 2.61
CA GLU A 154 -13.58 12.51 1.16
C GLU A 154 -14.94 11.86 0.82
N SER A 155 -15.91 12.71 0.47
CA SER A 155 -17.33 12.40 0.20
C SER A 155 -17.57 11.29 -0.83
N GLY A 156 -16.62 11.08 -1.75
CA GLY A 156 -16.70 10.04 -2.78
C GLY A 156 -16.62 8.60 -2.23
N LEU A 157 -16.27 8.38 -0.97
CA LEU A 157 -16.24 7.04 -0.38
C LEU A 157 -17.53 6.67 0.34
N CYS A 158 -18.28 7.67 0.84
CA CYS A 158 -19.50 7.46 1.63
C CYS A 158 -20.59 6.70 0.87
N TYR A 159 -20.77 6.97 -0.44
CA TYR A 159 -21.84 6.34 -1.22
C TYR A 159 -21.69 4.81 -1.34
N ARG A 160 -20.45 4.29 -1.29
CA ARG A 160 -20.12 2.85 -1.31
C ARG A 160 -19.91 2.26 0.07
N CYS A 161 -19.93 3.06 1.13
CA CYS A 161 -19.69 2.59 2.49
C CYS A 161 -20.88 1.73 2.97
N LYS A 162 -20.59 0.50 3.40
CA LYS A 162 -21.60 -0.42 3.95
C LYS A 162 -22.21 0.07 5.26
N TYR A 163 -21.51 0.96 5.97
CA TYR A 163 -21.92 1.48 7.27
C TYR A 163 -22.57 2.86 7.20
N LYS A 164 -22.86 3.39 6.00
CA LYS A 164 -23.44 4.74 5.82
C LYS A 164 -24.73 4.98 6.62
N VAL A 165 -25.53 3.93 6.83
CA VAL A 165 -26.78 3.97 7.61
C VAL A 165 -26.51 4.23 9.11
N PHE A 166 -25.42 3.69 9.65
CA PHE A 166 -25.03 3.89 11.05
C PHE A 166 -24.16 5.13 11.26
N CYS A 167 -23.41 5.53 10.24
CA CYS A 167 -22.43 6.61 10.31
C CYS A 167 -23.07 8.01 10.46
N GLY A 168 -24.35 8.18 10.12
CA GLY A 168 -25.04 9.47 10.19
C GLY A 168 -24.55 10.54 9.20
N LYS A 169 -23.67 10.17 8.25
CA LYS A 169 -23.25 11.02 7.11
C LYS A 169 -23.91 10.50 5.84
N SER A 170 -24.72 11.36 5.20
CA SER A 170 -25.36 11.16 3.90
C SER A 170 -24.44 11.57 2.75
#